data_AF-A0A945K3Z1-F1
#
_entry.id   AF-A0A945K3Z1-F1
#
_cell.length_a   1.000
_cell.length_b   1.000
_cell.length_c   1.000
_cell.angle_alpha   90.00
_cell.angle_beta   90.00
_cell.angle_gamma   90.00
#
_symmetry.space_group_name_H-M   'P 1'
#
loop_
_entity.id
_entity.type
_entity.pdbx_description
1 polymer ?
#
loop_
_entity_poly.entity_id
_entity_poly.type
_entity_poly.pdbx_seq_one_letter_code
_entity_poly.pdbx_strand_id
1 'polypeptide(L)'
;MEKNDQLLMQLIYMLHTSAMQGLGKIADPTGRVSSNIEYVNQTIDLMEMLKVKTKGNITDEIEKLLDGMLSELHLNYVDEKAKHGNKVEEETKKSDDK
;
A
#
# COMPACT_ATOMS: atom_id res chain seq x y z
N MET A 1 23.01 1.28 13.96
CA MET A 1 21.80 1.96 13.47
C MET A 1 21.30 2.87 14.59
N GLU A 2 21.06 4.14 14.31
CA GLU A 2 20.58 5.06 15.35
C GLU A 2 19.12 4.75 15.73
N LYS A 3 18.68 5.17 16.92
CA LYS A 3 17.30 4.96 17.37
C LYS A 3 16.27 5.54 16.38
N ASN A 4 16.58 6.69 15.76
CA ASN A 4 15.68 7.34 14.81
C ASN A 4 15.53 6.52 13.52
N ASP A 5 16.60 5.90 13.04
CA ASP A 5 16.57 4.98 11.90
C ASP A 5 15.67 3.78 12.16
N GLN A 6 15.76 3.20 13.37
CA GLN A 6 14.92 2.07 13.77
C GLN A 6 13.44 2.46 13.82
N LEU A 7 13.12 3.64 14.38
CA LEU A 7 11.76 4.15 14.43
C LEU A 7 11.20 4.46 13.03
N LEU A 8 12.03 5.00 12.13
CA LEU A 8 11.65 5.25 10.76
C LEU A 8 11.37 3.96 10.00
N MET A 9 12.23 2.95 10.12
CA MET A 9 11.97 1.63 9.53
C MET A 9 10.67 1.04 10.05
N GLN A 10 10.43 1.09 11.36
CA GLN A 10 9.18 0.60 11.96
C GLN A 10 7.95 1.31 11.37
N LEU A 11 8.01 2.63 11.20
CA LEU A 11 6.93 3.39 10.54
C LEU A 11 6.71 2.94 9.10
N ILE A 12 7.78 2.75 8.33
CA ILE A 12 7.72 2.27 6.94
C ILE A 12 7.05 0.88 6.87
N TYR A 13 7.44 -0.05 7.75
CA TYR A 13 6.82 -1.37 7.85
C TYR A 13 5.34 -1.30 8.21
N MET A 14 4.96 -0.41 9.14
CA MET A 14 3.55 -0.23 9.53
C MET A 14 2.70 0.26 8.36
N LEU A 15 3.19 1.24 7.59
CA LEU A 15 2.49 1.75 6.40
C LEU A 15 2.40 0.69 5.31
N HIS A 16 3.48 -0.03 5.03
CA HIS A 16 3.48 -1.12 4.05
C HIS A 16 2.48 -2.23 4.42
N THR A 17 2.50 -2.69 5.67
CA THR A 17 1.57 -3.72 6.15
C THR A 17 0.12 -3.25 6.03
N SER A 18 -0.14 -1.99 6.38
CA SER A 18 -1.45 -1.38 6.28
C SER A 18 -1.96 -1.29 4.83
N ALA A 19 -1.10 -0.92 3.88
CA ALA A 19 -1.43 -0.95 2.46
C ALA A 19 -1.69 -2.38 1.96
N MET A 20 -0.91 -3.37 2.41
CA MET A 20 -1.12 -4.77 2.06
C MET A 20 -2.44 -5.34 2.63
N GLN A 21 -2.87 -4.89 3.80
CA GLN A 21 -4.21 -5.16 4.33
C GLN A 21 -5.29 -4.51 3.47
N GLY A 22 -5.10 -3.24 3.08
CA GLY A 22 -5.98 -2.53 2.17
C GLY A 22 -6.09 -3.16 0.78
N LEU A 23 -5.06 -3.87 0.32
CA LEU A 23 -5.08 -4.68 -0.90
C LEU A 23 -5.81 -6.01 -0.75
N GLY A 24 -6.29 -6.35 0.46
CA GLY A 24 -6.86 -7.66 0.77
C GLY A 24 -5.84 -8.82 0.71
N LYS A 25 -4.54 -8.54 0.76
CA LYS A 25 -3.47 -9.56 0.76
C LYS A 25 -3.21 -10.11 2.16
N ILE A 26 -3.55 -9.33 3.18
CA ILE A 26 -3.41 -9.67 4.59
C ILE A 26 -4.77 -9.47 5.25
N ALA A 27 -5.20 -10.41 6.09
CA ALA A 27 -6.41 -10.24 6.88
C ALA A 27 -6.23 -9.09 7.88
N ASP A 28 -7.26 -8.26 8.04
CA ASP A 28 -7.27 -7.28 9.12
C ASP A 28 -7.32 -7.98 10.50
N PRO A 29 -7.10 -7.27 11.63
CA PRO A 29 -7.19 -7.86 12.97
C PRO A 29 -8.57 -8.44 13.33
N THR A 30 -9.62 -8.14 12.55
CA THR A 30 -10.97 -8.69 12.70
C THR A 30 -11.17 -9.97 11.87
N GLY A 31 -10.15 -10.41 11.14
CA GLY A 31 -10.18 -11.57 10.26
C GLY A 31 -10.87 -11.30 8.93
N ARG A 32 -11.22 -10.05 8.62
CA ARG A 32 -11.88 -9.66 7.38
C ARG A 32 -10.83 -9.27 6.35
N VAL A 33 -10.99 -9.83 5.16
CA VAL A 33 -10.24 -9.42 3.97
C VAL A 33 -11.14 -8.45 3.22
N SER A 34 -10.88 -7.15 3.39
CA SER A 34 -11.58 -6.10 2.65
C SER A 34 -10.58 -5.34 1.78
N SER A 35 -10.84 -5.26 0.48
CA SER A 35 -10.04 -4.46 -0.43
C SER A 35 -10.58 -3.03 -0.45
N ASN A 36 -9.71 -2.04 -0.20
CA ASN A 36 -9.99 -0.63 -0.32
C ASN A 36 -8.85 0.04 -1.10
N ILE A 37 -8.99 0.04 -2.43
CA ILE A 37 -7.98 0.57 -3.35
C ILE A 37 -7.71 2.06 -3.13
N GLU A 38 -8.72 2.84 -2.72
CA GLU A 38 -8.53 4.26 -2.41
C GLU A 38 -7.62 4.44 -1.19
N TYR A 39 -7.83 3.65 -0.14
CA TYR A 39 -6.97 3.65 1.04
C TYR A 39 -5.52 3.23 0.73
N VAL A 40 -5.35 2.24 -0.16
CA VAL A 40 -4.02 1.81 -0.61
C VAL A 40 -3.31 2.94 -1.32
N ASN A 41 -3.99 3.64 -2.23
CA ASN A 41 -3.43 4.77 -2.96
C ASN A 41 -2.95 5.88 -2.00
N GLN A 42 -3.79 6.27 -1.05
CA GLN A 42 -3.42 7.27 -0.03
C GLN A 42 -2.22 6.83 0.80
N THR A 43 -2.10 5.53 1.11
CA THR A 43 -0.96 5.00 1.87
C THR A 43 0.33 5.03 1.05
N ILE A 44 0.25 4.72 -0.25
CA ILE A 44 1.37 4.85 -1.19
C ILE A 44 1.83 6.31 -1.27
N ASP A 45 0.90 7.26 -1.42
CA ASP A 45 1.21 8.70 -1.46
C ASP A 45 1.96 9.16 -0.19
N LEU A 46 1.56 8.67 0.99
CA LEU A 46 2.25 8.96 2.25
C LEU A 46 3.68 8.40 2.27
N MET A 47 3.88 7.18 1.76
CA MET A 47 5.21 6.57 1.68
C MET A 47 6.10 7.29 0.66
N GLU A 48 5.56 7.76 -0.46
CA GLU A 48 6.28 8.59 -1.43
C GLU A 48 6.66 9.95 -0.84
N MET A 49 5.74 10.57 -0.08
CA MET A 49 6.03 11.80 0.65
C MET A 49 7.18 11.58 1.65
N LEU A 50 7.18 10.47 2.39
CA LEU A 50 8.28 10.11 3.28
C LEU A 50 9.60 10.05 2.51
N LYS A 51 9.66 9.34 1.38
CA LYS A 51 10.86 9.27 0.53
C LYS A 51 11.39 10.66 0.15
N VAL A 52 10.49 11.56 -0.26
CA VAL A 52 10.87 12.93 -0.63
C VAL A 52 11.38 13.72 0.57
N LYS A 53 10.72 13.61 1.73
CA LYS A 53 11.06 14.39 2.93
C LYS A 53 12.28 13.87 3.68
N THR A 54 12.60 12.59 3.56
CA THR A 54 13.74 11.96 4.22
C THR A 54 14.99 11.88 3.34
N LYS A 55 14.89 12.25 2.06
CA LYS A 55 16.02 12.23 1.11
C LYS A 55 17.24 12.97 1.65
N GLY A 56 18.39 12.29 1.65
CA GLY A 56 19.66 12.82 2.15
C GLY A 56 19.80 12.82 3.68
N ASN A 57 18.77 12.39 4.41
CA ASN A 57 18.76 12.30 5.88
C ASN A 57 18.64 10.85 6.40
N ILE A 58 18.69 9.85 5.50
CA ILE A 58 18.56 8.43 5.84
C ILE A 58 19.73 7.64 5.26
N THR A 59 19.94 6.44 5.78
CA THR A 59 20.97 5.52 5.27
C THR A 59 20.52 4.86 3.96
N ASP A 60 21.49 4.45 3.14
CA ASP A 60 21.25 3.70 1.89
C ASP A 60 20.40 2.43 2.12
N GLU A 61 20.50 1.82 3.30
CA GLU A 61 19.70 0.66 3.67
C GLU A 61 18.20 1.01 3.76
N ILE A 62 17.87 2.10 4.46
CA ILE A 62 16.48 2.56 4.61
C ILE A 62 15.93 3.05 3.27
N GLU A 63 16.76 3.75 2.48
CA GLU A 63 16.36 4.22 1.15
C GLU A 63 16.00 3.04 0.24
N LYS A 64 16.84 2.00 0.19
CA LYS A 64 16.56 0.77 -0.56
C LYS A 64 15.33 0.03 -0.05
N LEU A 65 15.13 -0.04 1.27
CA LEU A 65 13.96 -0.66 1.87
C LEU A 65 12.67 0.06 1.42
N LEU A 66 12.64 1.39 1.55
CA LEU A 66 11.50 2.20 1.17
C LEU A 66 11.18 2.08 -0.32
N ASP A 67 12.21 2.08 -1.16
CA ASP A 67 12.07 1.93 -2.62
C ASP A 67 11.54 0.54 -3.02
N GLY A 68 12.03 -0.51 -2.38
CA GLY A 68 11.55 -1.87 -2.60
C GLY A 68 10.08 -2.02 -2.23
N MET A 69 9.69 -1.51 -1.06
CA MET A 69 8.31 -1.56 -0.58
C MET A 69 7.37 -0.72 -1.44
N LEU A 70 7.75 0.49 -1.83
CA LEU A 70 6.97 1.31 -2.76
C LEU A 70 6.77 0.58 -4.10
N SER A 71 7.83 -0.02 -4.65
CA SER A 71 7.75 -0.76 -5.92
C SER A 71 6.79 -1.95 -5.82
N GLU A 72 6.85 -2.72 -4.73
CA GLU A 72 5.93 -3.82 -4.47
C GLU A 72 4.48 -3.35 -4.35
N LEU A 73 4.24 -2.27 -3.61
CA LEU A 73 2.89 -1.72 -3.44
C LEU A 73 2.31 -1.21 -4.75
N HIS A 74 3.11 -0.53 -5.57
CA HIS A 74 2.69 -0.05 -6.89
C HIS A 74 2.27 -1.20 -7.80
N LEU A 75 3.05 -2.27 -7.86
CA LEU A 75 2.71 -3.46 -8.66
C LEU A 75 1.40 -4.09 -8.17
N ASN A 76 1.26 -4.32 -6.86
CA ASN A 76 0.04 -4.89 -6.31
C ASN A 76 -1.18 -3.97 -6.49
N TYR A 77 -1.00 -2.66 -6.38
CA TYR A 77 -2.07 -1.68 -6.57
C TYR A 77 -2.58 -1.69 -8.01
N VAL A 78 -1.69 -1.68 -9.00
CA VAL A 78 -2.08 -1.75 -10.43
C VAL A 78 -2.82 -3.06 -10.72
N ASP A 79 -2.29 -4.19 -10.24
CA ASP A 79 -2.90 -5.50 -10.42
C ASP A 79 -4.30 -5.57 -9.79
N GLU A 80 -4.47 -5.05 -8.58
CA GLU A 80 -5.74 -5.11 -7.86
C GLU A 80 -6.76 -4.10 -8.40
N LYS A 81 -6.30 -2.91 -8.84
CA LYS A 81 -7.12 -1.92 -9.54
C LYS A 81 -7.67 -2.47 -10.84
N ALA A 82 -6.86 -3.19 -11.62
CA ALA A 82 -7.32 -3.86 -12.84
C ALA A 82 -8.43 -4.90 -12.55
N LYS A 83 -8.32 -5.64 -11.44
CA LYS A 83 -9.36 -6.60 -11.02
C LYS A 83 -10.63 -5.93 -10.50
N HIS A 84 -10.51 -4.82 -9.77
CA HIS A 84 -11.65 -4.08 -9.26
C HIS A 84 -12.44 -3.40 -10.39
N GLY A 85 -11.79 -2.89 -11.44
CA GLY A 85 -12.46 -2.39 -12.64
C GLY A 85 -13.39 -3.43 -13.27
N ASN A 86 -12.95 -4.68 -13.37
CA ASN A 86 -13.76 -5.78 -13.92
C ASN A 86 -14.96 -6.17 -13.03
N LYS A 87 -14.84 -6.10 -11.69
CA LYS A 87 -15.95 -6.43 -10.78
C LYS A 87 -17.09 -5.39 -10.82
N VAL A 88 -16.75 -4.11 -10.94
CA VAL A 88 -17.75 -3.03 -11.02
C VAL A 88 -18.54 -3.12 -12.34
N GLU A 89 -17.90 -3.53 -13.44
CA GLU A 89 -18.57 -3.77 -14.73
C GLU A 89 -19.48 -5.01 -14.76
N GLU A 90 -19.18 -6.05 -13.98
CA GLU A 90 -20.06 -7.23 -13.84
C GLU A 90 -21.27 -6.97 -12.94
N GLU A 91 -21.13 -6.16 -11.89
CA GLU A 91 -22.25 -5.79 -11.00
C GLU A 91 -23.22 -4.82 -11.67
N THR A 92 -22.73 -3.86 -12.47
CA THR A 92 -23.59 -2.93 -13.23
C THR A 92 -24.37 -3.62 -14.34
N LYS A 93 -23.82 -4.65 -15.00
CA LYS A 93 -24.57 -5.44 -16.00
C LYS A 93 -25.67 -6.31 -15.40
N LYS A 94 -25.58 -6.69 -14.12
CA LYS A 94 -26.64 -7.46 -13.43
C LYS A 94 -27.79 -6.61 -12.92
N SER A 95 -27.58 -5.31 -12.70
CA SER A 95 -28.64 -4.39 -12.27
C SER A 95 -29.52 -3.87 -13.41
N ASP A 96 -29.02 -3.88 -14.65
CA ASP A 96 -29.77 -3.39 -15.82
C ASP A 96 -30.69 -4.46 -16.46
N ASP A 97 -30.64 -5.71 -15.97
CA ASP A 97 -31.43 -6.85 -16.48
C ASP A 97 -32.56 -7.28 -15.50
N LYS A 98 -32.97 -6.38 -14.57
CA LYS A 98 -34.04 -6.63 -13.60
C LYS A 98 -35.06 -5.50 -13.49
#